data_AF-A0A925IDZ4-F1
#
_entry.id   AF-A0A925IDZ4-F1
#
_cell.length_a   1.000
_cell.length_b   1.000
_cell.length_c   1.000
_cell.angle_alpha   90.00
_cell.angle_beta   90.00
_cell.angle_gamma   90.00
#
_symmetry.space_group_name_H-M   'P 1'
#
loop_
_entity.id
_entity.type
_entity.pdbx_description
1 polymer ?
#
loop_
_entity_poly.entity_id
_entity_poly.type
_entity_poly.pdbx_seq_one_letter_code
_entity_poly.pdbx_strand_id
1 'polypeptide(L)'
;MKVIIAKLLALIFYCFMSVCGIAQETEFPAGFIMHAKLHNGMITDFHSGADLYVGGFQLIPQVTVVPGKLRAGVIAGAFYATKNFEGQFGPTISVKLKTFNAGPFGSAANVHLTGDHIWGTGKQKLAGGGIHLDLLNKLVLGITAHRDYEFNTWWLQSALGLRLSKIKKTKEPFNE
;
A
#
# COMPACT_ATOMS: atom_id res chain seq x y z
N MET A 1 -23.19 -25.75 -44.21
CA MET A 1 -22.57 -26.17 -42.93
C MET A 1 -21.47 -25.22 -42.44
N LYS A 2 -20.45 -24.88 -43.25
CA LYS A 2 -19.32 -24.01 -42.83
C LYS A 2 -19.71 -22.60 -42.32
N VAL A 3 -20.72 -21.97 -42.93
CA VAL A 3 -21.19 -20.61 -42.55
C VAL A 3 -21.83 -20.58 -41.17
N ILE A 4 -22.50 -21.66 -40.74
CA ILE A 4 -23.19 -21.74 -39.45
C ILE A 4 -22.16 -21.86 -38.32
N ILE A 5 -21.10 -22.64 -38.53
CA ILE A 5 -20.01 -22.84 -37.56
C ILE A 5 -19.25 -21.52 -37.31
N ALA A 6 -18.97 -20.75 -38.37
CA ALA A 6 -18.29 -19.46 -38.24
C ALA A 6 -19.13 -18.43 -37.45
N LYS A 7 -20.44 -18.38 -37.68
CA LYS A 7 -21.35 -17.49 -36.93
C LYS A 7 -21.48 -17.89 -35.46
N LEU A 8 -21.51 -19.19 -35.17
CA LEU A 8 -21.57 -19.70 -33.80
C LEU A 8 -20.28 -19.38 -33.03
N LEU A 9 -19.10 -19.55 -33.65
CA LEU A 9 -17.82 -19.19 -33.04
C LEU A 9 -17.70 -17.68 -32.80
N ALA A 10 -18.16 -16.85 -33.75
CA ALA A 10 -18.18 -15.40 -33.57
C ALA A 10 -19.12 -14.97 -32.42
N LEU A 11 -20.28 -15.62 -32.28
CA LEU A 11 -21.21 -15.36 -31.17
C LEU A 11 -20.64 -15.77 -29.82
N ILE A 12 -19.98 -16.94 -29.74
CA ILE A 12 -19.30 -17.40 -28.52
C ILE A 12 -18.17 -16.41 -28.15
N PHE A 13 -17.39 -15.95 -29.12
CA PHE A 13 -16.34 -14.96 -28.91
C PHE A 13 -16.91 -13.60 -28.45
N TYR A 14 -18.03 -13.17 -29.01
CA TYR A 14 -18.72 -11.93 -28.62
C TYR A 14 -19.32 -12.02 -27.20
N CYS A 15 -19.85 -13.18 -26.82
CA CYS A 15 -20.32 -13.43 -25.45
C CYS A 15 -19.16 -13.45 -24.44
N PHE A 16 -17.99 -13.97 -24.80
CA PHE A 16 -16.80 -13.92 -23.94
C PHE A 16 -16.27 -12.50 -23.74
N MET A 17 -16.37 -11.63 -24.75
CA MET A 17 -15.93 -10.23 -24.65
C MET A 17 -16.93 -9.32 -23.93
N SER A 18 -18.20 -9.74 -23.77
CA SER A 18 -19.24 -8.92 -23.13
C SER A 18 -19.31 -9.04 -21.60
N VAL A 19 -18.45 -9.86 -20.98
CA VAL A 19 -18.33 -9.91 -19.50
C VAL A 19 -17.29 -8.90 -19.01
N CYS A 20 -17.39 -7.65 -19.48
CA CYS A 20 -16.86 -6.52 -18.70
C CYS A 20 -17.86 -6.20 -17.60
N GLY A 21 -17.95 -7.10 -16.61
CA GLY A 21 -18.54 -6.74 -15.33
C GLY A 21 -17.79 -5.51 -14.82
N ILE A 22 -18.52 -4.47 -14.42
CA ILE A 22 -17.96 -3.33 -13.71
C ILE A 22 -17.38 -3.90 -12.42
N ALA A 23 -16.09 -4.29 -12.47
CA ALA A 23 -15.38 -4.77 -11.32
C ALA A 23 -15.36 -3.61 -10.33
N GLN A 24 -16.14 -3.73 -9.27
CA GLN A 24 -16.27 -2.69 -8.28
C GLN A 24 -14.87 -2.45 -7.69
N GLU A 25 -14.35 -1.22 -7.81
CA GLU A 25 -13.06 -0.87 -7.22
C GLU A 25 -13.19 -0.96 -5.69
N THR A 26 -12.79 -2.11 -5.14
CA THR A 26 -12.81 -2.38 -3.69
C THR A 26 -11.66 -1.71 -2.95
N GLU A 27 -10.67 -1.18 -3.69
CA GLU A 27 -9.39 -0.75 -3.19
C GLU A 27 -9.24 0.77 -3.28
N PHE A 28 -8.78 1.40 -2.20
CA PHE A 28 -8.92 2.85 -1.96
C PHE A 28 -10.40 3.29 -1.89
N PRO A 29 -11.24 2.58 -1.09
CA PRO A 29 -12.61 3.02 -0.89
C PRO A 29 -12.63 4.39 -0.22
N ALA A 30 -13.69 5.16 -0.49
CA ALA A 30 -13.90 6.41 0.21
C ALA A 30 -13.98 6.19 1.74
N GLY A 31 -13.24 7.00 2.49
CA GLY A 31 -13.26 7.04 3.94
C GLY A 31 -11.92 6.72 4.60
N PHE A 32 -12.02 6.32 5.87
CA PHE A 32 -10.89 6.08 6.76
C PHE A 32 -10.37 4.65 6.64
N ILE A 33 -9.04 4.50 6.67
CA ILE A 33 -8.32 3.24 6.63
C ILE A 33 -7.21 3.28 7.68
N MET A 34 -6.97 2.15 8.32
CA MET A 34 -5.93 2.02 9.33
C MET A 34 -5.08 0.80 9.00
N HIS A 35 -3.77 0.99 8.89
CA HIS A 35 -2.82 -0.13 8.78
C HIS A 35 -1.94 -0.21 10.03
N ALA A 36 -1.68 -1.43 10.48
CA ALA A 36 -0.60 -1.75 11.39
C ALA A 36 0.55 -2.35 10.57
N LYS A 37 1.75 -1.77 10.64
CA LYS A 37 2.89 -2.11 9.79
C LYS A 37 4.09 -2.48 10.65
N LEU A 38 4.54 -3.72 10.54
CA LEU A 38 5.87 -4.12 10.99
C LEU A 38 6.87 -3.73 9.89
N HIS A 39 7.99 -3.13 10.25
CA HIS A 39 9.05 -2.81 9.32
C HIS A 39 10.41 -3.19 9.89
N ASN A 40 11.34 -3.50 8.99
CA ASN A 40 12.71 -3.81 9.35
C ASN A 40 13.64 -3.49 8.18
N GLY A 41 14.92 -3.25 8.47
CA GLY A 41 15.84 -2.80 7.44
C GLY A 41 17.20 -2.41 7.97
N MET A 42 17.89 -1.59 7.17
CA MET A 42 19.24 -1.12 7.42
C MET A 42 19.31 0.41 7.40
N ILE A 43 20.18 0.97 8.24
CA ILE A 43 20.63 2.36 8.22
C ILE A 43 22.06 2.33 7.72
N THR A 44 22.32 2.97 6.58
CA THR A 44 23.62 2.94 5.89
C THR A 44 24.06 4.33 5.44
N ASP A 45 25.36 4.60 5.42
CA ASP A 45 25.93 5.80 4.80
C ASP A 45 26.44 5.55 3.37
N PHE A 46 26.47 4.29 2.90
CA PHE A 46 27.03 3.81 1.63
C PHE A 46 28.52 4.10 1.38
N HIS A 47 29.25 4.70 2.32
CA HIS A 47 30.64 5.09 2.11
C HIS A 47 31.60 4.13 2.83
N SER A 48 31.48 4.01 4.14
CA SER A 48 32.45 3.24 4.94
C SER A 48 32.02 2.95 6.38
N GLY A 49 30.83 3.41 6.81
CA GLY A 49 30.32 3.15 8.15
C GLY A 49 29.85 1.70 8.32
N ALA A 50 29.74 1.26 9.58
CA ALA A 50 29.05 0.02 9.89
C ALA A 50 27.53 0.22 9.69
N ASP A 51 26.91 -0.63 8.88
CA ASP A 51 25.47 -0.62 8.70
C ASP A 51 24.77 -1.04 10.00
N LEU A 52 23.71 -0.31 10.36
CA LEU A 52 22.92 -0.60 11.55
C LEU A 52 21.59 -1.24 11.15
N TYR A 53 21.21 -2.31 11.84
CA TYR A 53 19.89 -2.89 11.68
C TYR A 53 18.84 -2.08 12.45
N VAL A 54 17.67 -1.90 11.84
CA VAL A 54 16.51 -1.25 12.47
C VAL A 54 15.27 -2.11 12.29
N GLY A 55 14.44 -2.18 13.32
CA GLY A 55 13.15 -2.85 13.28
C GLY A 55 12.12 -2.06 14.07
N GLY A 56 10.86 -2.06 13.66
CA GLY A 56 9.84 -1.27 14.31
C GLY A 56 8.42 -1.62 13.91
N PHE A 57 7.49 -0.92 14.54
CA PHE A 57 6.07 -1.06 14.35
C PHE A 57 5.44 0.33 14.17
N GLN A 58 4.52 0.44 13.22
CA GLN A 58 3.85 1.68 12.86
C GLN A 58 2.34 1.47 12.74
N LEU A 59 1.61 2.49 13.11
CA LEU A 59 0.19 2.68 12.85
C LEU A 59 0.05 3.80 11.82
N ILE A 60 -0.76 3.55 10.79
CA ILE A 60 -0.89 4.43 9.63
C ILE A 60 -2.38 4.72 9.38
N PRO A 61 -2.99 5.62 10.17
CA PRO A 61 -4.32 6.14 9.87
C PRO A 61 -4.27 7.02 8.62
N GLN A 62 -5.11 6.70 7.64
CA GLN A 62 -5.23 7.41 6.38
C GLN A 62 -6.68 7.68 6.03
N VAL A 63 -6.90 8.75 5.29
CA VAL A 63 -8.18 9.07 4.65
C VAL A 63 -7.98 9.10 3.14
N THR A 64 -8.92 8.51 2.41
CA THR A 64 -8.98 8.62 0.95
C THR A 64 -9.37 10.05 0.57
N VAL A 65 -8.46 10.78 -0.06
CA VAL A 65 -8.67 12.15 -0.54
C VAL A 65 -9.31 12.14 -1.92
N VAL A 66 -8.79 11.28 -2.81
CA VAL A 66 -9.38 11.06 -4.14
C VAL A 66 -9.73 9.57 -4.25
N PRO A 67 -11.03 9.21 -4.28
CA PRO A 67 -11.46 7.82 -4.41
C PRO A 67 -10.76 7.11 -5.54
N GLY A 68 -10.23 5.91 -5.26
CA GLY A 68 -9.50 5.10 -6.24
C GLY A 68 -8.11 5.60 -6.62
N LYS A 69 -7.60 6.73 -6.08
CA LYS A 69 -6.31 7.30 -6.52
C LYS A 69 -5.38 7.72 -5.39
N LEU A 70 -5.86 8.48 -4.41
CA LEU A 70 -4.99 9.18 -3.45
C LEU A 70 -5.50 9.01 -2.02
N ARG A 71 -4.58 8.68 -1.12
CA ARG A 71 -4.77 8.76 0.33
C ARG A 71 -3.76 9.72 0.93
N ALA A 72 -4.15 10.36 2.02
CA ALA A 72 -3.28 11.13 2.88
C ALA A 72 -3.53 10.70 4.33
N GLY A 73 -2.51 10.81 5.16
CA GLY A 73 -2.63 10.40 6.55
C GLY A 73 -1.41 10.76 7.37
N VAL A 74 -1.29 10.08 8.50
CA VAL A 74 -0.13 10.20 9.38
C VAL A 74 0.41 8.81 9.71
N ILE A 75 1.68 8.76 10.04
CA ILE A 75 2.38 7.62 10.60
C ILE A 75 2.63 7.94 12.06
N ALA A 76 2.42 6.96 12.94
CA ALA A 76 2.86 7.00 14.33
C ALA A 76 3.38 5.62 14.71
N GLY A 77 4.56 5.52 15.30
CA GLY A 77 5.16 4.23 15.59
C GLY A 77 6.35 4.31 16.52
N ALA A 78 6.97 3.17 16.73
CA ALA A 78 8.21 3.04 17.46
C ALA A 78 9.15 2.09 16.72
N PHE A 79 10.45 2.33 16.87
CA PHE A 79 11.49 1.48 16.32
C PHE A 79 12.58 1.24 17.36
N TYR A 80 13.33 0.17 17.14
CA TYR A 80 14.51 -0.20 17.88
C TYR A 80 15.72 -0.12 16.95
N ALA A 81 16.68 0.72 17.32
CA ALA A 81 17.96 0.88 16.62
C ALA A 81 19.04 1.26 17.64
N THR A 82 20.28 0.83 17.42
CA THR A 82 21.42 1.20 18.27
C THR A 82 21.17 0.96 19.77
N LYS A 83 20.49 -0.15 20.08
CA LYS A 83 20.10 -0.54 21.44
C LYS A 83 19.07 0.36 22.14
N ASN A 84 18.46 1.31 21.43
CA ASN A 84 17.47 2.23 21.98
C ASN A 84 16.09 2.01 21.32
N PHE A 85 15.04 2.17 22.12
CA PHE A 85 13.67 2.30 21.64
C PHE A 85 13.33 3.77 21.44
N GLU A 86 12.81 4.10 20.28
CA GLU A 86 12.50 5.47 19.91
C GLU A 86 11.12 5.55 19.24
N GLY A 87 10.46 6.68 19.42
CA GLY A 87 9.19 6.98 18.77
C GLY A 87 9.41 7.70 17.45
N GLN A 88 8.47 7.55 16.53
CA GLN A 88 8.45 8.29 15.27
C GLN A 88 7.03 8.68 14.87
N PHE A 89 6.89 9.84 14.23
CA PHE A 89 5.61 10.31 13.69
C PHE A 89 5.79 11.19 12.46
N GLY A 90 4.78 11.32 11.61
CA GLY A 90 4.78 12.32 10.55
C GLY A 90 3.76 12.08 9.44
N PRO A 91 3.60 13.01 8.50
CA PRO A 91 2.63 12.87 7.41
C PRO A 91 3.04 11.79 6.39
N THR A 92 2.03 11.23 5.73
CA THR A 92 2.18 10.29 4.62
C THR A 92 1.16 10.58 3.52
N ILE A 93 1.56 10.40 2.27
CA ILE A 93 0.69 10.36 1.11
C ILE A 93 0.88 9.04 0.37
N SER A 94 -0.19 8.51 -0.22
CA SER A 94 -0.15 7.28 -1.00
C SER A 94 -0.96 7.40 -2.28
N VAL A 95 -0.31 7.13 -3.41
CA VAL A 95 -0.90 7.20 -4.75
C VAL A 95 -0.99 5.81 -5.35
N LYS A 96 -2.21 5.38 -5.71
CA LYS A 96 -2.46 4.12 -6.43
C LYS A 96 -1.87 4.21 -7.84
N LEU A 97 -1.00 3.27 -8.18
CA LEU A 97 -0.39 3.19 -9.51
C LEU A 97 -1.12 2.20 -10.40
N LYS A 98 -1.42 1.01 -9.87
CA LYS A 98 -2.02 -0.08 -10.65
C LYS A 98 -2.83 -1.02 -9.78
N THR A 99 -3.93 -1.51 -10.34
CA THR A 99 -4.80 -2.53 -9.76
C THR A 99 -4.70 -3.81 -10.59
N PHE A 100 -4.63 -4.96 -9.91
CA PHE A 100 -4.59 -6.29 -10.51
C PHE A 100 -5.90 -7.00 -10.24
N ASN A 101 -6.74 -7.11 -11.26
CA ASN A 101 -8.08 -7.69 -11.13
C ASN A 101 -8.03 -9.22 -11.07
N ALA A 102 -8.90 -9.80 -10.24
CA ALA A 102 -9.12 -11.24 -10.08
C ALA A 102 -10.39 -11.72 -10.81
N GLY A 103 -10.76 -11.04 -11.90
CA GLY A 103 -12.01 -11.31 -12.63
C GLY A 103 -13.25 -11.02 -11.77
N PRO A 104 -14.19 -11.98 -11.61
CA PRO A 104 -15.45 -11.76 -10.90
C PRO A 104 -15.28 -11.54 -9.39
N PHE A 105 -14.10 -11.84 -8.83
CA PHE A 105 -13.83 -11.71 -7.40
C PHE A 105 -13.36 -10.30 -6.98
N GLY A 106 -13.36 -9.34 -7.90
CA GLY A 106 -12.88 -7.97 -7.65
C GLY A 106 -11.39 -7.86 -7.92
N SER A 107 -10.64 -7.16 -7.06
CA SER A 107 -9.20 -7.00 -7.20
C SER A 107 -8.42 -7.91 -6.25
N ALA A 108 -7.33 -8.47 -6.76
CA ALA A 108 -6.39 -9.29 -5.99
C ALA A 108 -5.31 -8.45 -5.33
N ALA A 109 -4.84 -7.39 -6.00
CA ALA A 109 -3.69 -6.63 -5.54
C ALA A 109 -3.65 -5.19 -6.08
N ASN A 110 -2.97 -4.29 -5.38
CA ASN A 110 -2.57 -2.98 -5.92
C ASN A 110 -1.13 -2.66 -5.64
N VAL A 111 -0.53 -2.00 -6.61
CA VAL A 111 0.69 -1.27 -6.41
C VAL A 111 0.36 0.20 -6.14
N HIS A 112 0.94 0.75 -5.07
CA HIS A 112 0.89 2.17 -4.76
C HIS A 112 2.28 2.69 -4.39
N LEU A 113 2.48 3.98 -4.66
CA LEU A 113 3.67 4.73 -4.26
C LEU A 113 3.33 5.52 -2.99
N THR A 114 4.26 5.57 -2.05
CA THR A 114 4.15 6.39 -0.84
C THR A 114 5.21 7.47 -0.80
N GLY A 115 4.88 8.58 -0.16
CA GLY A 115 5.80 9.66 0.17
C GLY A 115 5.57 10.09 1.61
N ASP A 116 6.65 10.12 2.39
CA ASP A 116 6.59 10.25 3.84
C ASP A 116 7.63 11.27 4.33
N HIS A 117 7.26 12.01 5.39
CA HIS A 117 8.19 12.83 6.15
C HIS A 117 8.00 12.50 7.63
N ILE A 118 9.03 11.99 8.29
CA ILE A 118 8.93 11.37 9.60
C ILE A 118 9.97 12.02 10.54
N TRP A 119 9.53 12.36 11.74
CA TRP A 119 10.37 12.86 12.82
C TRP A 119 10.46 11.82 13.93
N GLY A 120 11.68 11.55 14.39
CA GLY A 120 11.99 10.64 15.48
C GLY A 120 12.30 11.36 16.79
N THR A 121 12.09 10.68 17.92
CA THR A 121 12.44 11.20 19.24
C THR A 121 13.95 11.33 19.46
N GLY A 122 14.77 10.55 18.75
CA GLY A 122 16.24 10.62 18.76
C GLY A 122 16.81 11.63 17.76
N LYS A 123 16.04 12.66 17.38
CA LYS A 123 16.38 13.70 16.38
C LYS A 123 16.39 13.23 14.92
N GLN A 124 16.03 11.98 14.63
CA GLN A 124 15.96 11.50 13.26
C GLN A 124 14.96 12.34 12.47
N LYS A 125 15.33 12.70 11.26
CA LYS A 125 14.42 13.38 10.35
C LYS A 125 14.50 12.73 8.99
N LEU A 126 13.50 11.90 8.71
CA LEU A 126 13.46 11.02 7.56
C LEU A 126 12.54 11.62 6.50
N ALA A 127 13.03 11.79 5.28
CA ALA A 127 12.21 12.15 4.13
C ALA A 127 12.41 11.09 3.04
N GLY A 128 11.32 10.58 2.46
CA GLY A 128 11.44 9.51 1.50
C GLY A 128 10.10 8.97 1.04
N GLY A 129 10.11 7.70 0.65
CA GLY A 129 8.95 7.02 0.13
C GLY A 129 9.23 5.57 -0.21
N GLY A 130 8.25 4.93 -0.82
CA GLY A 130 8.39 3.52 -1.19
C GLY A 130 7.30 3.02 -2.11
N ILE A 131 7.47 1.78 -2.53
CA ILE A 131 6.50 1.06 -3.34
C ILE A 131 5.89 -0.03 -2.46
N HIS A 132 4.56 -0.11 -2.51
CA HIS A 132 3.78 -1.01 -1.70
C HIS A 132 2.81 -1.82 -2.54
N LEU A 133 2.61 -3.07 -2.15
CA LEU A 133 1.67 -4.02 -2.71
C LEU A 133 0.59 -4.32 -1.66
N ASP A 134 -0.63 -3.82 -1.88
CA ASP A 134 -1.81 -4.17 -1.07
C ASP A 134 -2.45 -5.42 -1.67
N LEU A 135 -2.47 -6.53 -0.93
CA LEU A 135 -2.99 -7.83 -1.32
C LEU A 135 -4.33 -8.07 -0.62
N LEU A 136 -5.36 -8.34 -1.42
CA LEU A 136 -6.71 -8.71 -0.96
C LEU A 136 -7.31 -7.70 0.04
N ASN A 137 -6.95 -6.41 -0.04
CA ASN A 137 -7.34 -5.37 0.91
C ASN A 137 -6.99 -5.67 2.38
N LYS A 138 -6.07 -6.60 2.66
CA LYS A 138 -5.77 -7.08 4.02
C LYS A 138 -4.30 -6.98 4.36
N LEU A 139 -3.44 -7.37 3.44
CA LEU A 139 -2.01 -7.50 3.67
C LEU A 139 -1.28 -6.47 2.81
N VAL A 140 -0.36 -5.72 3.39
CA VAL A 140 0.47 -4.75 2.67
C VAL A 140 1.91 -5.21 2.72
N LEU A 141 2.54 -5.39 1.58
CA LEU A 141 3.98 -5.60 1.47
C LEU A 141 4.61 -4.32 0.94
N GLY A 142 5.84 -3.99 1.32
CA GLY A 142 6.48 -2.82 0.73
C GLY A 142 7.97 -2.75 0.96
N ILE A 143 8.61 -1.91 0.15
CA ILE A 143 10.00 -1.52 0.29
C ILE A 143 10.03 0.01 0.26
N THR A 144 10.77 0.59 1.19
CA THR A 144 10.88 2.03 1.36
C THR A 144 12.35 2.45 1.46
N ALA A 145 12.64 3.66 1.01
CA ALA A 145 13.92 4.33 1.16
C ALA A 145 13.66 5.72 1.73
N HIS A 146 14.33 6.05 2.84
CA HIS A 146 14.28 7.37 3.44
C HIS A 146 15.69 7.93 3.61
N ARG A 147 15.85 9.21 3.31
CA ARG A 147 17.03 9.97 3.65
C ARG A 147 16.85 10.54 5.06
N ASP A 148 17.73 10.18 5.98
CA ASP A 148 17.89 10.90 7.23
C ASP A 148 18.78 12.12 6.99
N TYR A 149 18.18 13.30 6.99
CA TYR A 149 18.92 14.54 6.74
C TYR A 149 19.51 15.17 8.02
N GLU A 150 19.22 14.62 9.19
CA GLU A 150 19.92 15.00 10.42
C GLU A 150 21.26 14.25 10.53
N PHE A 151 21.24 12.94 10.27
CA PHE A 151 22.42 12.07 10.41
C PHE A 151 23.11 11.76 9.09
N ASN A 152 22.60 12.26 7.96
CA ASN A 152 23.14 12.06 6.63
C ASN A 152 23.23 10.57 6.22
N THR A 153 22.32 9.73 6.72
CA THR A 153 22.24 8.29 6.44
C THR A 153 21.01 7.94 5.59
N TRP A 154 20.96 6.73 5.06
CA TRP A 154 19.84 6.18 4.32
C TRP A 154 19.21 5.03 5.09
N TRP A 155 17.89 5.03 5.17
CA TRP A 155 17.09 3.98 5.77
C TRP A 155 16.43 3.19 4.67
N LEU A 156 16.86 1.95 4.45
CA LEU A 156 16.25 1.03 3.50
C LEU A 156 15.48 -0.02 4.27
N GLN A 157 14.16 -0.08 4.09
CA GLN A 157 13.29 -0.91 4.93
C GLN A 157 12.30 -1.71 4.10
N SER A 158 12.13 -2.98 4.46
CA SER A 158 10.98 -3.79 4.08
C SER A 158 9.85 -3.61 5.09
N ALA A 159 8.62 -3.79 4.63
CA ALA A 159 7.43 -3.66 5.47
C ALA A 159 6.41 -4.76 5.21
N LEU A 160 5.79 -5.22 6.30
CA LEU A 160 4.64 -6.11 6.35
C LEU A 160 3.54 -5.42 7.15
N GLY A 161 2.44 -5.07 6.48
CA GLY A 161 1.29 -4.40 7.05
C GLY A 161 0.03 -5.23 7.04
N LEU A 162 -0.84 -4.99 8.02
CA LEU A 162 -2.18 -5.53 8.11
C LEU A 162 -3.17 -4.38 8.19
N ARG A 163 -4.24 -4.45 7.40
CA ARG A 163 -5.35 -3.52 7.50
C ARG A 163 -6.20 -3.87 8.72
N LEU A 164 -6.32 -2.92 9.64
CA LEU A 164 -7.13 -3.05 10.86
C LEU A 164 -8.57 -2.56 10.68
N SER A 165 -8.79 -1.61 9.76
CA SER A 165 -10.12 -1.08 9.49
C SER A 165 -11.03 -2.14 8.87
N LYS A 166 -12.30 -2.21 9.31
CA LYS A 166 -13.30 -3.10 8.70
C LYS A 166 -13.48 -2.78 7.21
N ILE A 167 -13.52 -3.83 6.39
CA ILE A 167 -13.90 -3.70 4.98
C ILE A 167 -15.39 -3.35 4.95
N LYS A 168 -15.74 -2.20 4.38
CA LYS A 168 -17.15 -1.83 4.18
C LYS A 168 -17.78 -2.86 3.24
N LYS A 169 -18.83 -3.54 3.72
CA LYS A 169 -19.67 -4.37 2.85
C LYS A 169 -20.43 -3.44 1.93
N THR A 170 -20.33 -3.65 0.62
CA THR A 170 -21.25 -3.00 -0.32
C THR A 170 -22.65 -3.52 -0.02
N LYS A 171 -23.61 -2.64 0.26
CA LYS A 171 -25.02 -3.05 0.25
C LYS A 171 -25.39 -3.30 -1.20
N GLU A 172 -25.90 -4.50 -1.50
CA GLU A 172 -26.47 -4.76 -2.82
C GLU A 172 -27.78 -3.99 -2.94
N PRO A 173 -28.03 -3.31 -4.09
CA PRO A 173 -29.21 -2.47 -4.27
C PRO A 173 -30.54 -3.23 -4.33
N PHE A 174 -30.51 -4.58 -4.31
CA PHE A 174 -31.69 -5.42 -4.49
C PHE A 174 -32.21 -6.07 -3.19
N ASN A 175 -31.66 -5.73 -2.03
CA ASN A 175 -32.06 -6.27 -0.71
C ASN A 175 -32.65 -5.19 0.22
N GLU A 176 -33.50 -4.31 -0.32
CA GLU A 176 -34.37 -3.42 0.47
C GLU A 176 -35.80 -3.93 0.54
#